data_AF-A0A1G1MP43-F1
#
_entry.id   AF-A0A1G1MP43-F1
#
_cell.length_a   1.000
_cell.length_b   1.000
_cell.length_c   1.000
_cell.angle_alpha   90.00
_cell.angle_beta   90.00
_cell.angle_gamma   90.00
#
_symmetry.space_group_name_H-M   'P 1'
#
loop_
_entity.id
_entity.type
_entity.pdbx_description
1 polymer ?
#
loop_
_entity_poly.entity_id
_entity_poly.type
_entity_poly.pdbx_seq_one_letter_code
_entity_poly.pdbx_strand_id
1 'polypeptide(L)'
;MTGKKSFTFVELMVTVVILMSGLILIIQGFVTAAGAFNTAQNYIQVLQFLDAKMQETESLAGINDGIKREDVKDNFSFGPRTFDWELRVFGVEKTEEPDLSEDLNKVILSVSWTERNYPKKLSLETLLKNKKE
;
A
#
# COMPACT_ATOMS: atom_id res chain seq x y z
N MET A 1 25.96 7.79 -62.69
CA MET A 1 26.39 8.87 -61.78
C MET A 1 25.59 8.75 -60.49
N THR A 2 26.19 8.15 -59.46
CA THR A 2 25.59 8.03 -58.13
C THR A 2 25.69 9.37 -57.42
N GLY A 3 24.60 10.14 -57.44
CA GLY A 3 24.52 11.42 -56.75
C GLY A 3 24.67 11.21 -55.24
N LYS A 4 25.81 11.62 -54.67
CA LYS A 4 25.97 11.72 -53.21
C LYS A 4 24.98 12.77 -52.72
N LYS A 5 23.89 12.33 -52.07
CA LYS A 5 22.95 13.22 -51.38
C LYS A 5 23.66 13.76 -50.14
N SER A 6 24.07 15.01 -50.20
CA SER A 6 24.57 15.75 -49.03
C SER A 6 23.38 16.16 -48.16
N PHE A 7 23.43 15.84 -46.87
CA PHE A 7 22.40 16.24 -45.91
C PHE A 7 22.46 17.75 -45.70
N THR A 8 21.31 18.43 -45.74
CA THR A 8 21.29 19.88 -45.47
C THR A 8 21.34 20.13 -43.97
N PHE A 9 21.95 21.24 -43.55
CA PHE A 9 22.04 21.59 -42.13
C PHE A 9 20.66 21.69 -41.46
N VAL A 10 19.65 22.18 -42.20
CA VAL A 10 18.26 22.25 -41.73
C VAL A 10 17.69 20.85 -41.45
N GLU A 11 17.90 19.90 -42.36
CA GLU A 11 17.45 18.51 -42.19
C GLU A 11 18.12 17.86 -40.97
N LEU A 12 19.39 18.16 -40.72
CA LEU A 12 20.10 17.71 -39.51
C LEU A 12 19.47 18.30 -38.24
N MET A 13 19.17 19.59 -38.23
CA MET A 13 18.52 20.22 -37.08
C MET A 13 17.14 19.60 -36.81
N VAL A 14 16.35 19.35 -37.86
CA VAL A 14 15.02 18.72 -37.73
C VAL A 14 15.12 17.30 -37.18
N THR A 15 16.06 16.49 -37.67
CA THR A 15 16.24 15.11 -37.16
C THR A 15 16.68 15.09 -35.70
N VAL A 16 17.58 15.99 -35.29
CA VAL A 16 17.98 16.13 -33.88
C VAL A 16 16.79 16.52 -33.00
N VAL A 17 15.95 17.46 -33.43
CA VAL A 17 14.75 17.86 -32.68
C VAL A 17 13.77 16.69 -32.52
N ILE A 18 13.54 15.91 -33.57
CA ILE A 18 12.66 14.74 -33.52
C ILE A 18 13.24 13.65 -32.60
N LEU A 19 14.54 13.41 -32.64
CA LEU A 19 15.20 12.45 -31.76
C LEU A 19 15.13 12.89 -30.29
N MET A 20 15.35 14.17 -30.02
CA MET A 20 15.29 14.72 -28.66
C MET A 20 13.87 14.63 -28.09
N SER A 21 12.84 14.96 -28.88
CA SER A 21 11.45 14.85 -28.42
C SER A 21 11.06 13.39 -28.13
N GLY A 22 11.49 12.45 -28.98
CA GLY A 22 11.30 11.01 -28.74
C GLY A 22 11.98 10.54 -27.46
N LEU A 23 13.23 10.97 -27.22
CA LEU A 23 13.97 10.62 -26.01
C LEU A 23 13.28 11.13 -24.73
N ILE A 24 12.76 12.36 -24.77
CA ILE A 24 12.02 12.94 -23.63
C ILE A 24 10.79 12.08 -23.30
N LEU A 25 10.02 11.66 -24.30
CA LEU A 25 8.85 10.80 -24.09
C LEU A 25 9.24 9.45 -23.48
N ILE A 26 10.33 8.85 -23.95
CA ILE A 26 10.85 7.59 -23.41
C ILE A 26 11.22 7.75 -21.93
N ILE A 27 11.98 8.80 -21.59
CA ILE A 27 12.41 9.07 -20.21
C ILE A 27 11.19 9.29 -19.30
N GLN A 28 10.20 10.07 -19.75
CA GLN A 28 8.97 10.29 -19.00
C GLN A 28 8.21 8.98 -18.76
N GLY A 29 8.16 8.09 -19.77
CA GLY A 29 7.58 6.76 -19.64
C GLY A 29 8.28 5.93 -18.56
N PHE A 30 9.60 5.91 -18.56
CA PHE A 30 10.39 5.22 -17.54
C PHE A 30 10.17 5.77 -16.13
N VAL A 31 10.18 7.10 -15.96
CA VAL A 31 9.93 7.74 -14.65
C VAL A 31 8.52 7.40 -14.14
N THR A 32 7.53 7.39 -15.03
CA THR A 32 6.15 7.03 -14.68
C THR A 32 6.06 5.57 -14.25
N ALA A 33 6.66 4.65 -15.02
CA ALA A 33 6.68 3.23 -14.71
C ALA A 33 7.40 2.93 -13.39
N ALA A 34 8.56 3.57 -13.15
CA ALA A 34 9.29 3.46 -11.89
C ALA A 34 8.44 3.96 -10.70
N GLY A 35 7.69 5.04 -10.91
CA GLY A 35 6.72 5.54 -9.94
C GLY A 35 5.62 4.52 -9.61
N ALA A 36 5.00 3.93 -10.64
CA ALA A 36 3.96 2.93 -10.46
C ALA A 36 4.49 1.66 -9.77
N PHE A 37 5.68 1.20 -10.16
CA PHE A 37 6.36 0.07 -9.53
C PHE A 37 6.61 0.34 -8.04
N ASN A 38 7.08 1.54 -7.72
CA ASN A 38 7.33 1.94 -6.35
C ASN A 38 6.07 1.93 -5.46
N THR A 39 4.96 2.45 -6.00
CA THR A 39 3.66 2.41 -5.32
C THR A 39 3.22 0.96 -5.13
N ALA A 40 3.30 0.12 -6.16
CA ALA A 40 2.92 -1.29 -6.06
C ALA A 40 3.75 -2.04 -5.00
N GLN A 41 5.07 -1.77 -4.94
CA GLN A 41 5.95 -2.35 -3.93
C GLN A 41 5.54 -1.96 -2.50
N ASN A 42 5.15 -0.70 -2.26
CA ASN A 42 4.61 -0.27 -0.97
C ASN A 42 3.35 -1.05 -0.59
N TYR A 43 2.40 -1.20 -1.51
CA TYR A 43 1.17 -1.96 -1.23
C TYR A 43 1.46 -3.41 -0.89
N ILE A 44 2.38 -4.07 -1.62
CA ILE A 44 2.75 -5.47 -1.35
C ILE A 44 3.35 -5.59 0.06
N GLN A 45 4.25 -4.69 0.44
CA GLN A 45 4.88 -4.71 1.77
C GLN A 45 3.87 -4.46 2.89
N VAL A 46 2.99 -3.48 2.70
CA VAL A 46 1.92 -3.18 3.67
C VAL A 46 0.96 -4.36 3.79
N LEU A 47 0.58 -5.01 2.69
CA LEU A 47 -0.26 -6.21 2.70
C LEU A 47 0.40 -7.36 3.45
N GLN A 48 1.68 -7.61 3.20
CA GLN A 48 2.44 -8.65 3.92
C GLN A 48 2.51 -8.36 5.43
N PHE A 49 2.72 -7.10 5.81
CA PHE A 49 2.70 -6.69 7.21
C PHE A 49 1.32 -6.88 7.84
N LEU A 50 0.26 -6.41 7.16
CA LEU A 50 -1.12 -6.54 7.63
C LEU A 50 -1.51 -8.00 7.84
N ASP A 51 -1.20 -8.87 6.87
CA ASP A 51 -1.50 -10.30 6.95
C ASP A 51 -0.74 -10.96 8.10
N ALA A 52 0.58 -10.74 8.20
CA ALA A 52 1.39 -11.29 9.28
C ALA A 52 0.92 -10.83 10.67
N LYS A 53 0.61 -9.53 10.81
CA LYS A 53 0.15 -8.98 12.09
C LYS A 53 -1.26 -9.45 12.43
N MET A 54 -2.14 -9.60 11.44
CA MET A 54 -3.46 -10.18 11.67
C MET A 54 -3.38 -11.64 12.11
N GLN A 55 -2.55 -12.45 11.46
CA GLN A 55 -2.30 -13.84 11.86
C GLN A 55 -1.74 -13.94 13.28
N GLU A 56 -0.84 -13.02 13.67
CA GLU A 56 -0.35 -12.92 15.05
C GLU A 56 -1.49 -12.62 16.02
N THR A 57 -2.34 -11.64 15.71
CA THR A 57 -3.50 -11.27 16.52
C THR A 57 -4.51 -12.42 16.64
N GLU A 58 -4.81 -13.12 15.54
CA GLU A 58 -5.70 -14.29 15.51
C GLU A 58 -5.14 -15.46 16.32
N SER A 59 -3.84 -15.73 16.19
CA SER A 59 -3.14 -16.76 16.96
C SER A 59 -3.18 -16.46 18.46
N LEU A 60 -2.88 -15.22 18.84
CA LEU A 60 -2.98 -14.77 20.23
C LEU A 60 -4.40 -14.87 20.76
N ALA A 61 -5.41 -14.51 19.97
CA ALA A 61 -6.81 -14.68 20.36
C ALA A 61 -7.16 -16.16 20.55
N GLY A 62 -6.69 -17.06 19.68
CA GLY A 62 -6.87 -18.50 19.82
C GLY A 62 -6.24 -19.07 21.10
N ILE A 63 -5.02 -18.65 21.44
CA ILE A 63 -4.33 -19.05 22.67
C ILE A 63 -5.05 -18.52 23.92
N ASN A 64 -5.60 -17.31 23.84
CA ASN A 64 -6.23 -16.60 24.95
C ASN A 64 -7.73 -16.87 25.13
N ASP A 65 -8.32 -17.74 24.31
CA ASP A 65 -9.76 -17.99 24.17
C ASP A 65 -10.60 -16.72 23.88
N GLY A 66 -10.05 -15.86 23.03
CA GLY A 66 -10.67 -14.63 22.56
C GLY A 66 -9.72 -13.44 22.62
N ILE A 67 -10.17 -12.33 22.03
CA ILE A 67 -9.45 -11.06 22.03
C ILE A 67 -10.07 -10.06 23.02
N LYS A 68 -9.21 -9.29 23.68
CA LYS A 68 -9.63 -8.16 24.52
C LYS A 68 -9.72 -6.88 23.69
N ARG A 69 -10.54 -5.94 24.14
CA ARG A 69 -10.58 -4.60 23.55
C ARG A 69 -9.27 -3.88 23.85
N GLU A 70 -8.61 -3.44 22.81
CA GLU A 70 -7.34 -2.72 22.87
C GLU A 70 -7.19 -1.85 21.63
N ASP A 71 -6.52 -0.72 21.83
CA ASP A 71 -6.08 0.15 20.75
C ASP A 71 -4.55 0.24 20.84
N VAL A 72 -3.86 -0.25 19.82
CA VAL A 72 -2.39 -0.26 19.75
C VAL A 72 -1.96 0.57 18.56
N LYS A 73 -1.00 1.47 18.77
CA LYS A 73 -0.39 2.30 17.73
C LYS A 73 1.10 2.17 17.79
N ASP A 74 1.71 1.94 16.64
CA ASP A 74 3.15 1.90 16.52
C ASP A 74 3.55 2.18 15.06
N ASN A 75 4.83 2.15 14.76
CA ASN A 75 5.34 2.28 13.41
C ASN A 75 6.24 1.09 13.05
N PHE A 76 6.41 0.87 11.76
CA PHE A 76 7.44 -0.03 11.26
C PHE A 76 8.15 0.64 10.08
N SER A 77 9.38 0.22 9.84
CA SER A 77 10.16 0.73 8.72
C SER A 77 10.58 -0.39 7.78
N PHE A 78 10.48 -0.12 6.48
CA PHE A 78 10.99 -1.00 5.44
C PHE A 78 11.95 -0.22 4.54
N GLY A 79 13.24 -0.54 4.65
CA GLY A 79 14.30 0.24 4.03
C GLY A 79 14.27 1.70 4.53
N PRO A 80 14.23 2.71 3.65
CA PRO A 80 14.21 4.12 4.05
C PRO A 80 12.80 4.66 4.37
N ARG A 81 11.77 3.81 4.38
CA ARG A 81 10.37 4.23 4.56
C ARG A 81 9.86 3.85 5.92
N THR A 82 9.04 4.73 6.50
CA THR A 82 8.33 4.50 7.75
C THR A 82 6.84 4.51 7.49
N PHE A 83 6.14 3.57 8.12
CA PHE A 83 4.70 3.37 8.02
C PHE A 83 4.13 3.36 9.44
N ASP A 84 3.05 4.10 9.64
CA ASP A 84 2.33 4.11 10.91
C ASP A 84 1.21 3.06 10.85
N TRP A 85 1.05 2.28 11.91
CA TRP A 85 -0.01 1.29 12.00
C TRP A 85 -0.80 1.42 13.30
N GLU A 86 -2.05 0.99 13.22
CA GLU A 86 -3.02 1.06 14.30
C GLU A 86 -3.87 -0.22 14.29
N LEU A 87 -3.90 -0.92 15.42
CA LEU A 87 -4.87 -1.98 15.71
C LEU A 87 -5.95 -1.40 16.61
N ARG A 88 -7.22 -1.59 16.26
CA ARG A 88 -8.36 -1.21 17.08
C ARG A 88 -9.29 -2.40 17.26
N VAL A 89 -9.60 -2.72 18.50
CA VAL A 89 -10.50 -3.82 18.86
C VAL A 89 -11.67 -3.27 19.67
N PHE A 90 -12.87 -3.34 19.11
CA PHE A 90 -14.10 -2.85 19.75
C PHE A 90 -15.24 -3.84 19.59
N GLY A 91 -16.25 -3.75 20.46
CA GLY A 91 -17.42 -4.63 20.41
C GLY A 91 -18.21 -4.44 19.12
N VAL A 92 -18.78 -5.52 18.59
CA VAL A 92 -19.72 -5.44 17.46
C VAL A 92 -21.01 -4.77 17.94
N GLU A 93 -21.53 -3.81 17.18
CA GLU A 93 -22.82 -3.17 17.50
C GLU A 93 -23.98 -4.14 17.26
N LYS A 94 -24.97 -4.11 18.15
CA LYS A 94 -26.17 -4.94 18.07
C LYS A 94 -27.04 -4.50 16.88
N THR A 95 -26.91 -5.20 15.75
CA THR A 95 -27.51 -4.78 14.49
C THR A 95 -28.61 -5.74 14.01
N GLU A 96 -28.49 -7.06 14.23
CA GLU A 96 -29.47 -8.08 13.81
C GLU A 96 -29.55 -9.27 14.80
N GLU A 97 -30.65 -10.04 14.75
CA GLU A 97 -30.77 -11.33 15.44
C GLU A 97 -30.12 -12.45 14.60
N PRO A 98 -29.25 -13.32 15.16
CA PRO A 98 -28.89 -13.41 16.57
C PRO A 98 -27.89 -12.33 17.02
N ASP A 99 -28.05 -11.86 18.26
CA ASP A 99 -27.17 -10.87 18.87
C ASP A 99 -25.78 -11.46 19.16
N LEU A 100 -24.80 -11.10 18.32
CA LEU A 100 -23.40 -11.51 18.46
C LEU A 100 -22.53 -10.46 19.16
N SER A 101 -23.12 -9.36 19.66
CA SER A 101 -22.37 -8.25 20.27
C SER A 101 -21.64 -8.63 21.56
N GLU A 102 -22.11 -9.68 22.25
CA GLU A 102 -21.47 -10.22 23.46
C GLU A 102 -20.35 -11.23 23.14
N ASP A 103 -20.46 -11.93 22.00
CA ASP A 103 -19.58 -13.03 21.64
C ASP A 103 -18.46 -12.63 20.68
N LEU A 104 -18.58 -11.51 19.95
CA LEU A 104 -17.61 -11.05 18.95
C LEU A 104 -17.10 -9.63 19.20
N ASN A 105 -15.80 -9.43 18.95
CA ASN A 105 -15.17 -8.14 18.80
C ASN A 105 -14.76 -7.93 17.34
N LYS A 106 -14.95 -6.70 16.84
CA LYS A 106 -14.43 -6.25 15.55
C LYS A 106 -12.99 -5.80 15.74
N VAL A 107 -12.12 -6.36 14.91
CA VAL A 107 -10.69 -6.04 14.87
C VAL A 107 -10.39 -5.32 13.57
N ILE A 108 -9.88 -4.10 13.68
CA ILE A 108 -9.46 -3.30 12.53
C ILE A 108 -7.97 -3.05 12.66
N LEU A 109 -7.19 -3.60 11.73
CA LEU A 109 -5.77 -3.28 11.59
C LEU A 109 -5.60 -2.33 10.39
N SER A 110 -5.01 -1.17 10.63
CA SER A 110 -4.80 -0.13 9.63
C SER A 110 -3.33 0.24 9.53
N VAL A 111 -2.87 0.52 8.32
CA VAL A 111 -1.55 1.09 8.04
C VAL A 111 -1.74 2.36 7.21
N SER A 112 -1.03 3.43 7.58
CA SER A 112 -1.02 4.71 6.89
C SER A 112 0.38 5.17 6.56
N TRP A 113 0.53 5.80 5.39
CA TRP A 113 1.79 6.39 4.95
C TRP A 113 1.54 7.56 4.00
N THR A 114 2.56 8.36 3.74
CA THR A 114 2.51 9.44 2.76
C THR A 114 3.36 9.08 1.55
N GLU A 115 2.78 9.15 0.35
CA GLU A 115 3.50 8.96 -0.90
C GLU A 115 3.27 10.17 -1.82
N ARG A 116 4.35 10.85 -2.22
CA ARG A 116 4.30 12.05 -3.08
C ARG A 116 3.35 13.14 -2.54
N ASN A 117 3.36 13.37 -1.23
CA ASN A 117 2.45 14.27 -0.49
C ASN A 117 0.97 13.85 -0.49
N TYR A 118 0.64 12.63 -0.92
CA TYR A 118 -0.70 12.07 -0.79
C TYR A 118 -0.74 11.08 0.36
N PRO A 119 -1.59 11.30 1.38
CA PRO A 119 -1.81 10.31 2.42
C PRO A 119 -2.49 9.07 1.80
N LYS A 120 -2.02 7.90 2.21
CA LYS A 120 -2.54 6.58 1.85
C LYS A 120 -2.86 5.83 3.12
N LYS A 121 -3.89 4.99 3.04
CA LYS A 121 -4.31 4.11 4.12
C LYS A 121 -4.77 2.80 3.53
N LEU A 122 -4.40 1.70 4.17
CA LEU A 122 -4.92 0.37 3.91
C LEU A 122 -5.35 -0.24 5.23
N SER A 123 -6.46 -0.97 5.23
CA SER A 123 -6.98 -1.62 6.43
C SER A 123 -7.48 -3.02 6.13
N LEU A 124 -7.30 -3.91 7.10
CA LEU A 124 -7.84 -5.25 7.13
C LEU A 124 -8.75 -5.37 8.35
N GLU A 125 -9.92 -5.94 8.14
CA GLU A 125 -10.93 -6.08 9.18
C GLU A 125 -11.28 -7.56 9.35
N THR A 126 -11.43 -8.00 10.60
CA THR A 126 -11.87 -9.34 10.95
C THR A 126 -12.75 -9.32 12.20
N LEU A 127 -13.43 -10.43 12.46
CA LEU A 127 -14.26 -10.63 13.65
C LEU A 127 -13.66 -11.78 14.47
N LEU A 128 -13.31 -11.49 15.73
CA LEU A 128 -12.75 -12.48 16.63
C LEU A 128 -13.63 -12.66 17.86
N LYS A 129 -13.60 -13.86 18.43
CA LYS A 129 -14.32 -14.18 19.67
C LYS A 129 -13.90 -13.21 20.78
N ASN A 130 -14.87 -12.72 21.53
CA ASN A 130 -14.64 -11.91 22.71
C ASN A 130 -14.04 -12.75 23.83
N LYS A 131 -12.97 -12.27 24.47
CA LYS A 131 -12.43 -12.92 25.67
C LYS A 131 -13.39 -12.66 26.83
N LYS A 132 -14.12 -13.69 27.27
CA LYS A 132 -14.95 -13.63 28.47
C LYS A 132 -14.01 -13.51 29.69
N GLU A 133 -14.27 -12.53 30.57
CA GLU A 133 -13.52 -12.33 31.82
C GLU A 133 -13.64 -13.54 32.75
#